data_AF-A0A832K8H3-F1
#
_entry.id   AF-A0A832K8H3-F1
#
_cell.length_a   1.000
_cell.length_b   1.000
_cell.length_c   1.000
_cell.angle_alpha   90.00
_cell.angle_beta   90.00
_cell.angle_gamma   90.00
#
_symmetry.space_group_name_H-M   'P 1'
#
loop_
_entity.id
_entity.type
_entity.pdbx_description
1 polymer ?
#
loop_
_entity_poly.entity_id
_entity_poly.type
_entity_poly.pdbx_seq_one_letter_code
_entity_poly.pdbx_strand_id
1 'polypeptide(L)'
;MHEVLVPVPKRGGWLAVNWRQIVRRVEKSQRRSEAARQKADRIERGLARSFTAKVFLWRQQDGLCPYCGQPITWATGWSVHHIFPRSQGGSDRLANLQLLHPDCHRRLHAEAPAPCPVANLEPAAECR
;
A
#
# COMPACT_ATOMS: atom_id res chain seq x y z
N MET A 1 52.61 -1.43 -20.81
CA MET A 1 51.35 -2.19 -20.83
C MET A 1 51.47 -3.27 -19.75
N HIS A 2 50.74 -3.17 -18.64
CA HIS A 2 50.74 -4.20 -17.62
C HIS A 2 49.50 -5.08 -17.85
N GLU A 3 49.72 -6.32 -18.27
CA GLU A 3 48.68 -7.36 -18.30
C GLU A 3 48.26 -7.67 -16.85
N VAL A 4 47.04 -7.29 -16.50
CA VAL A 4 46.41 -7.71 -15.25
C VAL A 4 45.96 -9.16 -15.45
N LEU A 5 46.74 -10.09 -14.89
CA LEU A 5 46.36 -11.51 -14.81
C LEU A 5 45.08 -11.64 -13.99
N VAL A 6 43.94 -11.85 -14.66
CA VAL A 6 42.69 -12.21 -13.99
C VAL A 6 42.83 -13.65 -13.47
N PRO A 7 42.73 -13.89 -12.16
CA PRO A 7 42.96 -15.22 -11.61
C PRO A 7 41.90 -16.19 -12.13
N VAL A 8 42.36 -17.27 -12.78
CA VAL A 8 41.51 -18.37 -13.25
C VAL A 8 40.97 -19.12 -12.03
N PRO A 9 39.64 -19.26 -11.87
CA PRO A 9 39.07 -19.94 -10.70
C PRO A 9 39.51 -21.41 -10.65
N LYS A 10 39.98 -21.86 -9.48
CA LYS A 10 40.42 -23.24 -9.25
C LYS A 10 39.30 -24.24 -9.59
N ARG A 11 39.66 -25.40 -10.15
CA ARG A 11 38.70 -26.51 -10.40
C ARG A 11 38.06 -26.90 -9.07
N GLY A 12 36.73 -26.78 -9.00
CA GLY A 12 35.94 -26.89 -7.76
C GLY A 12 35.30 -25.59 -7.26
N GLY A 13 35.50 -24.46 -7.94
CA GLY A 13 34.81 -23.18 -7.65
C GLY A 13 33.33 -23.14 -8.03
N TRP A 14 32.76 -21.94 -8.26
CA TRP A 14 31.33 -21.68 -8.60
C TRP A 14 30.69 -22.60 -9.67
N LEU A 15 31.50 -23.29 -10.48
CA LEU A 15 31.08 -24.32 -11.44
C LEU A 15 30.59 -25.62 -10.79
N ALA A 16 31.03 -25.95 -9.57
CA ALA A 16 30.55 -27.10 -8.78
C ALA A 16 29.24 -26.80 -8.02
N VAL A 17 28.79 -25.54 -8.03
CA VAL A 17 27.56 -25.12 -7.36
C VAL A 17 26.36 -25.60 -8.16
N ASN A 18 25.44 -26.30 -7.50
CA ASN A 18 24.17 -26.69 -8.10
C ASN A 18 23.22 -25.49 -8.17
N TRP A 19 23.38 -24.67 -9.20
CA TRP A 19 22.58 -23.47 -9.42
C TRP A 19 21.08 -23.75 -9.55
N ARG A 20 20.69 -24.90 -10.13
CA ARG A 20 19.28 -25.31 -10.20
C ARG A 20 18.66 -25.47 -8.82
N GLN A 21 19.40 -26.08 -7.88
CA GLN A 21 18.92 -26.24 -6.50
C GLN A 21 18.86 -24.90 -5.76
N ILE A 22 19.83 -24.02 -5.97
CA ILE A 22 19.85 -22.68 -5.37
C ILE A 22 18.66 -21.85 -5.86
N VAL A 23 18.47 -21.74 -7.18
CA VAL A 23 17.36 -20.98 -7.77
C VAL A 23 16.02 -21.51 -7.25
N ARG A 24 15.80 -22.84 -7.24
CA ARG A 24 14.58 -23.45 -6.67
C ARG A 24 14.35 -23.07 -5.20
N ARG A 25 15.42 -22.99 -4.39
CA ARG A 25 15.32 -22.58 -2.98
C ARG A 25 14.96 -21.10 -2.85
N VAL A 26 15.61 -20.23 -3.61
CA VAL A 26 15.34 -18.78 -3.62
C VAL A 26 13.90 -18.52 -4.05
N GLU A 27 13.45 -19.09 -5.16
CA GLU A 27 12.08 -18.95 -5.63
C GLU A 27 11.04 -19.49 -4.62
N LYS A 28 11.32 -20.64 -3.99
CA LYS A 28 10.44 -21.18 -2.95
C LYS A 28 10.35 -20.24 -1.76
N SER A 29 11.44 -19.58 -1.38
CA SER A 29 11.46 -18.57 -0.33
C SER A 29 10.67 -17.32 -0.72
N GLN A 30 10.88 -16.82 -1.94
CA GLN A 30 10.15 -15.67 -2.50
C GLN A 30 8.63 -15.93 -2.51
N ARG A 31 8.19 -17.08 -3.03
CA ARG A 31 6.77 -17.49 -3.03
C ARG A 31 6.17 -17.55 -1.63
N ARG A 32 6.91 -18.05 -0.63
CA ARG A 32 6.45 -18.05 0.77
C ARG A 32 6.28 -16.64 1.32
N SER A 33 7.22 -15.74 1.03
CA SER A 33 7.14 -14.33 1.41
C SER A 33 5.94 -13.65 0.74
N GLU A 34 5.71 -13.87 -0.55
CA GLU A 34 4.56 -13.32 -1.28
C GLU A 34 3.23 -13.84 -0.74
N ALA A 35 3.11 -15.15 -0.50
CA ALA A 35 1.92 -15.74 0.08
C ALA A 35 1.62 -15.17 1.49
N ALA A 36 2.65 -14.94 2.30
CA ALA A 36 2.49 -14.28 3.61
C ALA A 36 1.99 -12.83 3.46
N ARG A 37 2.53 -12.07 2.50
CA ARG A 37 2.05 -10.71 2.18
C ARG A 37 0.61 -10.70 1.72
N GLN A 38 0.23 -11.61 0.82
CA GLN A 38 -1.16 -11.75 0.34
C GLN A 38 -2.12 -12.12 1.48
N LYS A 39 -1.69 -13.01 2.40
CA LYS A 39 -2.46 -13.36 3.59
C LYS A 39 -2.67 -12.14 4.50
N ALA A 40 -1.63 -11.35 4.73
CA ALA A 40 -1.72 -10.11 5.52
C ALA A 40 -2.68 -9.09 4.87
N ASP A 41 -2.55 -8.83 3.57
CA ASP A 41 -3.43 -7.93 2.82
C ASP A 41 -4.89 -8.39 2.84
N ARG A 42 -5.16 -9.70 2.84
CA ARG A 42 -6.52 -10.23 3.02
C ARG A 42 -7.10 -9.92 4.39
N ILE A 43 -6.30 -10.02 5.45
CA ILE A 43 -6.70 -9.71 6.82
C ILE A 43 -6.99 -8.21 6.95
N GLU A 44 -6.09 -7.36 6.45
CA GLU A 44 -6.28 -5.90 6.45
C GLU A 44 -7.56 -5.50 5.70
N ARG A 45 -7.80 -6.07 4.49
CA ARG A 45 -9.05 -5.87 3.73
C ARG A 45 -10.31 -6.26 4.50
N GLY A 46 -10.25 -7.39 5.20
CA GLY A 46 -11.36 -7.87 6.02
C GLY A 46 -11.67 -6.89 7.15
N LEU A 47 -10.63 -6.44 7.85
CA LEU A 47 -10.77 -5.47 8.93
C LEU A 47 -11.31 -4.13 8.41
N ALA A 48 -10.73 -3.56 7.35
CA ALA A 48 -11.14 -2.28 6.76
C ALA A 48 -12.63 -2.22 6.39
N ARG A 49 -13.22 -3.35 6.01
CA ARG A 49 -14.65 -3.45 5.65
C ARG A 49 -15.57 -3.72 6.83
N SER A 50 -15.02 -4.13 7.98
CA SER A 50 -15.78 -4.48 9.17
C SER A 50 -16.46 -3.28 9.81
N PHE A 51 -17.54 -3.52 10.55
CA PHE A 51 -18.21 -2.49 11.35
C PHE A 51 -17.28 -1.94 12.44
N THR A 52 -16.50 -2.80 13.10
CA THR A 52 -15.54 -2.43 14.15
C THR A 52 -14.52 -1.40 13.67
N ALA A 53 -13.98 -1.57 12.47
CA ALA A 53 -13.07 -0.59 11.88
C ALA A 53 -13.73 0.78 11.69
N LYS A 54 -14.98 0.81 11.20
CA LYS A 54 -15.69 2.07 11.00
C LYS A 54 -15.97 2.77 12.33
N VAL A 55 -16.36 2.03 13.38
CA VAL A 55 -16.59 2.59 14.72
C VAL A 55 -15.29 3.16 15.30
N PHE A 56 -14.17 2.46 15.10
CA PHE A 56 -12.86 2.94 15.51
C PHE A 56 -12.53 4.27 14.81
N LEU A 57 -12.68 4.35 13.49
CA LEU A 57 -12.44 5.57 12.72
C LEU A 57 -13.37 6.71 13.15
N TRP A 58 -14.66 6.42 13.33
CA TRP A 58 -15.64 7.40 13.81
C TRP A 58 -15.20 8.00 15.15
N ARG A 59 -14.80 7.16 16.11
CA ARG A 59 -14.33 7.62 17.42
C ARG A 59 -13.02 8.41 17.32
N GLN A 60 -12.09 7.98 16.47
CA GLN A 60 -10.82 8.67 16.27
C GLN A 60 -10.99 10.08 15.66
N GLN A 61 -12.07 10.28 14.91
CA GLN A 61 -12.41 11.56 14.27
C GLN A 61 -13.41 12.39 15.09
N ASP A 62 -13.63 12.06 16.37
CA ASP A 62 -14.63 12.70 17.24
C ASP A 62 -16.05 12.71 16.64
N GLY A 63 -16.34 11.72 15.79
CA GLY A 63 -17.58 11.60 15.04
C GLY A 63 -17.79 12.65 13.96
N LEU A 64 -16.77 13.45 13.63
CA LEU A 64 -16.83 14.48 12.59
C LEU A 64 -16.28 13.96 11.26
N CYS A 65 -16.82 14.50 10.16
CA CYS A 65 -16.34 14.24 8.81
C CYS A 65 -15.14 15.16 8.50
N PRO A 66 -13.94 14.62 8.20
CA PRO A 66 -12.75 15.42 7.88
C PRO A 66 -12.92 16.36 6.67
N TYR A 67 -13.84 16.06 5.75
CA TYR A 67 -14.06 16.86 4.54
C TYR A 67 -14.94 18.09 4.79
N CYS A 68 -16.05 17.95 5.53
CA CYS A 68 -17.02 19.03 5.74
C CYS A 68 -17.12 19.54 7.19
N GLY A 69 -16.44 18.89 8.13
CA GLY A 69 -16.49 19.20 9.56
C GLY A 69 -17.79 18.85 10.27
N GLN A 70 -18.80 18.32 9.57
CA GLN A 70 -20.11 18.00 10.15
C GLN A 70 -20.14 16.61 10.78
N PRO A 71 -21.00 16.36 11.79
CA PRO A 71 -21.15 15.05 12.40
C PRO A 71 -21.54 13.95 11.40
N ILE A 72 -20.91 12.79 11.52
CA ILE A 72 -21.30 11.54 10.86
C ILE A 72 -22.28 10.82 11.77
N THR A 73 -23.52 10.70 11.31
CA THR A 73 -24.60 10.03 12.02
C THR A 73 -25.05 8.78 11.27
N TRP A 74 -25.93 8.00 11.87
CA TRP A 74 -26.59 6.87 11.21
C TRP A 74 -27.40 7.29 9.97
N ALA A 75 -28.08 8.44 10.05
CA ALA A 75 -28.92 8.95 8.96
C ALA A 75 -28.09 9.40 7.75
N THR A 76 -26.91 10.00 7.98
CA THR A 76 -26.04 10.49 6.90
C THR A 76 -25.26 9.37 6.22
N GLY A 77 -25.19 8.18 6.81
CA GLY A 77 -24.43 7.06 6.27
C GLY A 77 -22.92 7.20 6.41
N TRP A 78 -22.22 6.09 6.20
CA TRP A 78 -20.80 5.90 6.55
C TRP A 78 -20.05 5.35 5.34
N SER A 79 -18.99 6.04 4.90
CA SER A 79 -18.16 5.64 3.76
C SER A 79 -16.68 5.68 4.14
N VAL A 80 -15.94 4.63 3.82
CA VAL A 80 -14.49 4.56 4.10
C VAL A 80 -13.72 5.07 2.89
N HIS A 81 -12.76 5.95 3.12
CA HIS A 81 -11.89 6.54 2.11
C HIS A 81 -10.42 6.26 2.43
N HIS A 82 -9.62 6.00 1.39
CA HIS A 82 -8.17 5.83 1.50
C HIS A 82 -7.46 7.17 1.36
N ILE A 83 -6.70 7.58 2.38
CA ILE A 83 -5.91 8.81 2.36
C ILE A 83 -4.85 8.72 1.25
N PHE A 84 -4.07 7.64 1.25
CA PHE A 84 -3.22 7.26 0.12
C PHE A 84 -3.92 6.18 -0.72
N PRO A 85 -4.24 6.43 -2.00
CA PRO A 85 -5.02 5.51 -2.82
C PRO A 85 -4.38 4.12 -2.95
N ARG A 86 -5.20 3.07 -2.87
CA ARG A 86 -4.73 1.68 -3.08
C ARG A 86 -4.05 1.48 -4.44
N SER A 87 -4.53 2.14 -5.49
CA SER A 87 -3.94 2.07 -6.84
C SER A 87 -2.51 2.62 -6.90
N GLN A 88 -2.11 3.45 -5.94
CA GLN A 88 -0.78 4.04 -5.84
C GLN A 88 0.09 3.35 -4.78
N GLY A 89 -0.37 2.25 -4.18
CA GLY A 89 0.35 1.53 -3.12
C GLY A 89 -0.21 1.75 -1.71
N GLY A 90 -1.36 2.41 -1.57
CA GLY A 90 -2.10 2.53 -0.32
C GLY A 90 -2.44 1.19 0.32
N SER A 91 -2.28 1.13 1.65
CA SER A 91 -2.66 -0.02 2.48
C SER A 91 -4.09 0.09 3.00
N ASP A 92 -4.68 -1.03 3.41
CA ASP A 92 -5.98 -1.07 4.12
C ASP A 92 -5.83 -0.96 5.64
N ARG A 93 -4.67 -0.52 6.11
CA ARG A 93 -4.47 -0.24 7.54
C ARG A 93 -5.32 0.94 7.94
N LEU A 94 -5.88 0.87 9.15
CA LEU A 94 -6.73 1.94 9.71
C LEU A 94 -6.04 3.32 9.66
N ALA A 95 -4.71 3.37 9.82
CA ALA A 95 -3.93 4.61 9.70
C ALA A 95 -3.97 5.27 8.31
N ASN A 96 -4.32 4.54 7.25
CA ASN A 96 -4.48 5.05 5.89
C ASN A 96 -5.97 5.23 5.51
N LEU A 97 -6.88 5.05 6.45
CA LEU A 97 -8.32 5.13 6.21
C LEU A 97 -8.92 6.30 6.98
N GLN A 98 -9.94 6.91 6.40
CA GLN A 98 -10.80 7.88 7.06
C GLN A 98 -12.26 7.60 6.76
N LEU A 99 -13.14 7.96 7.70
CA LEU A 99 -14.58 7.84 7.56
C LEU A 99 -15.17 9.17 7.07
N LEU A 100 -15.92 9.12 5.99
CA LEU A 100 -16.62 10.26 5.38
C LEU A 100 -18.11 9.96 5.23
N HIS A 101 -18.91 11.00 5.00
CA HIS A 101 -20.25 10.81 4.43
C HIS A 101 -20.14 10.26 3.00
N PRO A 102 -21.09 9.43 2.54
CA PRO A 102 -21.11 8.94 1.16
C PRO A 102 -21.08 10.07 0.12
N ASP A 103 -21.74 11.19 0.40
CA ASP A 103 -21.82 12.32 -0.53
C ASP A 103 -20.51 13.12 -0.56
N CYS A 104 -19.91 13.34 0.61
CA CYS A 104 -18.59 13.96 0.73
C CYS A 104 -17.52 13.11 0.03
N HIS A 105 -17.60 11.79 0.18
CA HIS A 105 -16.69 10.87 -0.49
C HIS A 105 -16.81 10.94 -2.02
N ARG A 106 -18.04 11.01 -2.56
CA ARG A 106 -18.25 11.20 -4.01
C ARG A 106 -17.74 12.56 -4.50
N ARG A 107 -17.99 13.64 -3.76
CA ARG A 107 -17.51 14.99 -4.09
C ARG A 107 -15.98 15.04 -4.09
N LEU A 108 -15.34 14.48 -3.07
CA LEU A 108 -13.88 14.40 -2.98
C LEU A 108 -13.27 13.72 -4.21
N HIS A 109 -13.84 12.59 -4.66
CA HIS A 109 -13.38 11.90 -5.87
C HIS A 109 -13.72 12.64 -7.18
N ALA A 110 -14.77 13.46 -7.19
CA ALA A 110 -15.16 14.26 -8.35
C ALA A 110 -14.34 15.56 -8.49
N GLU A 111 -13.98 16.18 -7.37
CA GLU A 111 -13.17 17.41 -7.30
C GLU A 111 -11.67 17.12 -7.42
N ALA A 112 -11.23 15.94 -7.00
CA ALA A 112 -9.87 15.46 -7.16
C ALA A 112 -9.82 14.12 -7.94
N PRO A 113 -10.16 14.11 -9.24
CA PRO A 113 -9.82 13.00 -10.11
C PRO A 113 -8.31 13.02 -10.31
N ALA A 114 -7.60 12.26 -9.45
CA ALA A 114 -6.13 12.13 -9.30
C ALA A 114 -5.26 12.59 -10.51
N PRO A 115 -4.08 13.21 -10.28
CA PRO A 115 -3.09 12.77 -9.28
C PRO A 115 -2.81 13.89 -8.25
N CYS A 116 -2.07 13.75 -7.15
CA CYS A 116 -0.69 13.27 -6.96
C CYS A 116 -0.37 13.39 -5.43
N PRO A 117 0.82 12.97 -4.96
CA PRO A 117 1.21 13.03 -3.55
C PRO A 117 1.58 14.47 -3.15
N VAL A 118 1.28 14.86 -1.91
CA VAL A 118 1.91 16.03 -1.27
C VAL A 118 2.44 15.55 0.08
N ALA A 119 3.65 15.85 0.55
CA ALA A 119 4.55 16.92 0.22
C ALA A 119 5.99 16.50 0.61
N ASN A 120 6.93 16.75 -0.30
CA ASN A 120 8.39 16.93 -0.12
C ASN A 120 9.10 16.37 -1.36
N LEU A 121 9.15 17.19 -2.42
CA LEU A 121 10.16 17.30 -3.47
C LEU A 121 9.54 18.13 -4.63
N GLU A 122 9.82 19.44 -4.62
CA GLU A 122 9.86 20.47 -5.69
C GLU A 122 8.94 20.43 -6.95
N PRO A 123 8.65 21.59 -7.59
CA PRO A 123 7.40 21.80 -8.30
C PRO A 123 7.46 21.64 -9.85
N ALA A 124 6.26 21.47 -10.41
CA ALA A 124 5.86 21.72 -11.80
C ALA A 124 6.21 20.67 -12.87
N ALA A 125 5.24 19.82 -13.20
CA ALA A 125 5.00 19.34 -14.57
C ALA A 125 3.57 18.76 -14.70
N GLU A 126 2.68 19.60 -15.25
CA GLU A 126 1.57 19.27 -16.17
C GLU A 126 0.81 17.94 -16.01
N CYS A 127 -0.45 18.02 -15.59
CA CYS A 127 -1.49 17.15 -16.12
C CYS A 127 -2.44 17.99 -16.96
N ARG A 128 -2.48 17.64 -18.25
CA ARG A 128 -3.25 18.22 -19.34
C ARG A 128 -4.71 17.79 -19.29
#